data_AF-A0A7Y5WYC6-F1
#
_entry.id   AF-A0A7Y5WYC6-F1
#
_cell.length_a   1.000
_cell.length_b   1.000
_cell.length_c   1.000
_cell.angle_alpha   90.00
_cell.angle_beta   90.00
_cell.angle_gamma   90.00
#
_symmetry.space_group_name_H-M   'P 1'
#
loop_
_entity.id
_entity.type
_entity.pdbx_description
1 polymer ?
#
loop_
_entity_poly.entity_id
_entity_poly.type
_entity_poly.pdbx_seq_one_letter_code
_entity_poly.pdbx_strand_id
1 'polypeptide(L)'
;MSERDDVWIPLVDEPIGSIVATLQATHPEIDELVSSPHKILAFRTFAYIRVGILLGQLLVDHDVPEYDGTETWIEALLREPLHKEAVVQELRAVAEEIAADPRYSDDETMGPDDDARERFREFARRQLG
;
A
#
# COMPACT_ATOMS: atom_id res chain seq x y z
N MET A 1 18.55 27.48 9.70
CA MET A 1 17.53 26.69 10.43
C MET A 1 17.13 25.58 9.49
N SER A 2 17.53 24.35 9.79
CA SER A 2 17.48 23.20 8.87
C SER A 2 16.05 22.89 8.46
N GLU A 3 15.86 22.69 7.16
CA GLU A 3 14.66 22.16 6.54
C GLU A 3 14.26 20.86 7.25
N ARG A 4 13.00 20.78 7.66
CA ARG A 4 12.39 19.49 8.00
C ARG A 4 12.19 18.81 6.66
N ASP A 5 13.14 17.96 6.28
CA ASP A 5 12.92 16.96 5.24
C ASP A 5 11.55 16.34 5.50
N ASP A 6 10.69 16.35 4.48
CA ASP A 6 9.39 15.69 4.52
C ASP A 6 9.64 14.19 4.75
N VAL A 7 9.67 13.80 6.02
CA VAL A 7 9.83 12.41 6.44
C VAL A 7 8.54 11.71 6.04
N TRP A 8 8.58 11.04 4.89
CA TRP A 8 7.59 10.06 4.49
C TRP A 8 7.69 8.89 5.47
N ILE A 9 6.94 8.95 6.57
CA ILE A 9 6.84 7.85 7.52
C ILE A 9 6.04 6.74 6.83
N PRO A 10 6.61 5.55 6.61
CA PRO A 10 5.85 4.43 6.07
C PRO A 10 4.68 4.13 7.01
N LEU A 11 3.47 4.01 6.43
CA LEU A 11 2.23 3.83 7.19
C LEU A 11 2.19 2.50 7.99
N VAL A 12 3.07 1.54 7.67
CA VAL A 12 3.23 0.23 8.31
C VAL A 12 4.69 -0.22 8.22
N ASP A 13 5.12 -1.10 9.14
CA ASP A 13 6.45 -1.71 9.17
C ASP A 13 6.89 -2.30 7.80
N GLU A 14 8.19 -2.21 7.53
CA GLU A 14 8.88 -2.55 6.27
C GLU A 14 8.56 -3.94 5.67
N PRO A 15 8.30 -5.03 6.43
CA PRO A 15 8.04 -6.33 5.81
C PRO A 15 6.62 -6.45 5.22
N ILE A 16 5.59 -5.85 5.82
CA ILE A 16 4.22 -5.98 5.26
C ILE A 16 4.09 -5.15 3.99
N GLY A 17 4.60 -3.91 4.00
CA GLY A 17 4.55 -3.03 2.84
C GLY A 17 5.26 -3.62 1.62
N SER A 18 6.44 -4.21 1.81
CA SER A 18 7.21 -4.86 0.73
C SER A 18 6.53 -6.12 0.19
N ILE A 19 5.91 -6.94 1.05
CA ILE A 19 5.14 -8.13 0.65
C ILE A 19 3.91 -7.74 -0.16
N VAL A 20 3.13 -6.77 0.31
CA VAL A 20 1.95 -6.29 -0.40
C VAL A 20 2.34 -5.75 -1.77
N ALA A 21 3.42 -4.95 -1.85
CA ALA A 21 3.91 -4.43 -3.13
C ALA A 21 4.36 -5.56 -4.09
N THR A 22 5.06 -6.58 -3.58
CA THR A 22 5.53 -7.73 -4.38
C THR A 22 4.36 -8.56 -4.91
N LEU A 23 3.37 -8.84 -4.05
CA LEU A 23 2.18 -9.60 -4.42
C LEU A 23 1.30 -8.81 -5.40
N GLN A 24 1.11 -7.51 -5.17
CA GLN A 24 0.38 -6.64 -6.08
C GLN A 24 1.03 -6.60 -7.48
N ALA A 25 2.36 -6.47 -7.56
CA ALA A 25 3.09 -6.45 -8.83
C ALA A 25 2.95 -7.74 -9.66
N THR A 26 2.56 -8.86 -9.03
CA THR A 26 2.33 -10.14 -9.69
C THR A 26 0.86 -10.40 -10.07
N HIS A 27 -0.05 -9.50 -9.68
CA HIS A 27 -1.50 -9.62 -9.86
C HIS A 27 -2.08 -8.32 -10.43
N PRO A 28 -1.92 -8.05 -11.75
CA PRO A 28 -2.31 -6.79 -12.36
C PRO A 28 -3.81 -6.49 -12.27
N GLU A 29 -4.66 -7.51 -12.09
CA GLU A 29 -6.10 -7.34 -11.88
C GLU A 29 -6.42 -6.53 -10.61
N ILE A 30 -5.54 -6.55 -9.60
CA ILE A 30 -5.68 -5.75 -8.38
C ILE A 30 -5.44 -4.27 -8.72
N ASP A 31 -4.41 -3.97 -9.53
CA ASP A 31 -4.08 -2.60 -9.96
C ASP A 31 -5.19 -1.98 -10.80
N GLU A 32 -5.84 -2.76 -11.66
CA GLU A 32 -6.96 -2.30 -12.47
C GLU A 32 -8.13 -1.80 -11.60
N LEU A 33 -8.45 -2.53 -10.52
CA LEU A 33 -9.54 -2.20 -9.59
C LEU A 33 -9.29 -0.89 -8.82
N VAL A 34 -8.04 -0.60 -8.48
CA VAL A 34 -7.66 0.54 -7.64
C VAL A 34 -6.84 1.60 -8.37
N SER A 35 -7.03 1.73 -9.68
CA SER A 35 -6.17 2.53 -10.57
C SER A 35 -6.16 4.05 -10.34
N SER A 36 -7.15 4.63 -9.65
CA SER A 36 -7.17 6.07 -9.36
C SER A 36 -6.39 6.41 -8.08
N PRO A 37 -5.73 7.59 -7.97
CA PRO A 37 -4.90 7.94 -6.82
C PRO A 37 -5.60 7.79 -5.46
N HIS A 38 -6.89 8.14 -5.40
CA HIS A 38 -7.69 8.02 -4.19
C HIS A 38 -7.91 6.55 -3.80
N LYS A 39 -8.24 5.70 -4.78
CA LYS A 39 -8.38 4.25 -4.57
C LYS A 39 -7.06 3.59 -4.19
N ILE A 40 -5.93 3.98 -4.80
CA ILE A 40 -4.59 3.48 -4.41
C ILE A 40 -4.31 3.78 -2.94
N LEU A 41 -4.59 5.01 -2.49
CA LEU A 41 -4.33 5.40 -1.11
C LEU A 41 -5.21 4.61 -0.14
N ALA A 42 -6.51 4.54 -0.39
CA ALA A 42 -7.44 3.75 0.40
C ALA A 42 -7.01 2.27 0.44
N PHE A 43 -6.63 1.73 -0.72
CA PHE A 43 -6.21 0.34 -0.87
C PHE A 43 -5.02 0.03 0.01
N ARG A 44 -3.95 0.82 -0.07
CA ARG A 44 -2.76 0.60 0.75
C ARG A 44 -3.09 0.66 2.25
N THR A 45 -3.91 1.62 2.68
CA THR A 45 -4.30 1.75 4.09
C THR A 45 -5.02 0.50 4.58
N PHE A 46 -6.05 0.04 3.86
CA PHE A 46 -6.82 -1.12 4.30
C PHE A 46 -6.09 -2.44 4.09
N ALA A 47 -5.35 -2.59 2.99
CA ALA A 47 -4.56 -3.77 2.68
C ALA A 47 -3.54 -4.04 3.78
N TYR A 48 -2.81 -3.03 4.24
CA TYR A 48 -1.80 -3.25 5.28
C TYR A 48 -2.41 -3.71 6.61
N ILE A 49 -3.57 -3.17 6.99
CA ILE A 49 -4.27 -3.57 8.22
C ILE A 49 -4.79 -5.01 8.09
N ARG A 50 -5.52 -5.31 7.00
CA ARG A 50 -6.14 -6.61 6.79
C ARG A 50 -5.12 -7.73 6.59
N VAL A 51 -4.07 -7.48 5.82
CA VAL A 51 -2.95 -8.42 5.68
C VAL A 51 -2.23 -8.62 7.02
N GLY A 52 -2.00 -7.56 7.80
CA GLY A 52 -1.40 -7.71 9.14
C GLY A 52 -2.23 -8.60 10.08
N ILE A 53 -3.56 -8.45 10.07
CA ILE A 53 -4.48 -9.30 10.84
C ILE A 53 -4.42 -10.75 10.34
N LEU A 54 -4.50 -10.98 9.04
CA LEU A 54 -4.44 -12.31 8.44
C LEU A 54 -3.11 -13.01 8.75
N LEU A 55 -1.99 -12.31 8.61
CA LEU A 55 -0.67 -12.85 8.95
C LEU A 55 -0.57 -13.20 10.43
N GLY A 56 -1.15 -12.39 11.32
CA GLY A 56 -1.23 -12.69 12.75
C GLY A 56 -2.07 -13.93 13.05
N GLN A 57 -3.18 -14.14 12.35
CA GLN A 57 -4.01 -15.35 12.48
C GLN A 57 -3.25 -16.59 11.99
N LEU A 58 -2.65 -16.51 10.81
CA LEU A 58 -1.84 -17.59 10.26
C LEU A 58 -0.66 -17.94 11.17
N LEU A 59 -0.03 -16.95 11.82
CA LEU A 59 1.03 -17.17 12.80
C LEU A 59 0.56 -17.91 14.06
N VAL A 60 -0.68 -17.69 14.50
CA VAL A 60 -1.24 -18.40 15.66
C VAL A 60 -1.62 -19.83 15.28
N ASP A 61 -2.13 -20.04 14.07
CA ASP A 61 -2.61 -21.33 13.60
C ASP A 61 -1.50 -22.24 13.06
N HIS A 62 -0.37 -21.67 12.66
CA HIS A 62 0.75 -22.37 12.03
C HIS A 62 2.09 -22.01 12.66
N ASP A 63 2.83 -23.03 13.08
CA ASP A 63 4.19 -22.86 13.59
C ASP A 63 5.13 -22.36 12.48
N VAL A 64 5.95 -21.35 12.82
CA VAL A 64 7.09 -20.92 12.02
C VAL A 64 8.39 -21.32 12.73
N PRO A 65 9.46 -21.64 11.98
CA PRO A 65 10.76 -21.95 12.56
C PRO A 65 11.26 -20.83 13.48
N GLU A 66 12.05 -21.19 14.49
CA GLU A 66 12.75 -20.20 15.32
C GLU A 66 13.62 -19.29 14.45
N TYR A 67 13.63 -18.00 14.77
CA TYR A 67 14.37 -17.01 14.01
C TYR A 67 15.88 -17.26 14.09
N ASP A 68 16.50 -17.58 12.96
CA ASP A 68 17.93 -17.86 12.83
C ASP A 68 18.76 -16.66 12.35
N GLY A 69 18.12 -15.49 12.18
CA GLY A 69 18.76 -14.27 11.72
C GLY A 69 18.77 -14.06 10.20
N THR A 70 18.18 -14.98 9.41
CA THR A 70 18.23 -14.91 7.94
C THR A 70 16.98 -14.33 7.30
N GLU A 71 15.79 -14.71 7.78
CA GLU A 71 14.51 -14.30 7.21
C GLU A 71 13.52 -13.89 8.30
N THR A 72 12.64 -12.97 7.99
CA THR A 72 11.53 -12.58 8.86
C THR A 72 10.55 -13.73 9.04
N TRP A 73 9.81 -13.74 10.16
CA TRP A 73 8.74 -14.72 10.39
C TRP A 73 7.68 -14.68 9.28
N ILE A 74 7.48 -13.53 8.64
CA ILE A 74 6.52 -13.40 7.53
C ILE A 74 7.04 -14.12 6.29
N GLU A 75 8.32 -13.96 5.94
CA GLU A 75 8.93 -14.68 4.82
C GLU A 75 8.89 -16.20 5.04
N ALA A 76 9.18 -16.65 6.26
CA ALA A 76 9.08 -18.05 6.64
C ALA A 76 7.64 -18.58 6.49
N LEU A 77 6.64 -17.82 6.98
CA LEU A 77 5.23 -18.16 6.90
C LEU A 77 4.73 -18.23 5.46
N LEU A 78 5.19 -17.33 4.59
CA LEU A 78 4.82 -17.26 3.18
C LEU A 78 5.58 -18.26 2.29
N ARG A 79 6.41 -19.16 2.84
CA ARG A 79 6.93 -20.30 2.05
C ARG A 79 5.83 -21.26 1.62
N GLU A 80 4.82 -21.42 2.47
CA GLU A 80 3.64 -22.23 2.18
C GLU A 80 2.78 -21.54 1.10
N PRO A 81 2.59 -22.18 -0.08
CA PRO A 81 1.78 -21.62 -1.15
C PRO A 81 0.35 -21.25 -0.73
N LEU A 82 -0.26 -22.01 0.17
CA LEU A 82 -1.62 -21.71 0.65
C LEU A 82 -1.69 -20.40 1.43
N HIS A 83 -0.65 -20.05 2.19
CA HIS A 83 -0.61 -18.76 2.91
C HIS A 83 -0.45 -17.59 1.94
N LYS A 84 0.40 -17.75 0.91
CA LYS A 84 0.53 -16.76 -0.17
C LYS A 84 -0.80 -16.54 -0.88
N GLU A 85 -1.49 -17.61 -1.23
CA GLU A 85 -2.80 -17.54 -1.87
C GLU A 85 -3.81 -16.83 -0.99
N ALA A 86 -3.86 -17.13 0.31
CA ALA A 86 -4.74 -16.45 1.26
C ALA A 86 -4.47 -14.93 1.29
N VAL A 87 -3.21 -14.50 1.31
CA VAL A 87 -2.87 -13.06 1.27
C VAL A 87 -3.30 -12.42 -0.06
N VAL A 88 -3.12 -13.11 -1.19
CA VAL A 88 -3.57 -12.60 -2.50
C VAL A 88 -5.09 -12.45 -2.55
N GLN A 89 -5.84 -13.43 -2.03
CA GLN A 89 -7.31 -13.33 -1.96
C GLN A 89 -7.75 -12.16 -1.07
N GLU A 90 -7.05 -11.94 0.04
CA GLU A 90 -7.33 -10.81 0.93
C GLU A 90 -7.07 -9.46 0.24
N LEU A 91 -5.95 -9.34 -0.50
CA LEU A 91 -5.67 -8.15 -1.29
C LEU A 91 -6.72 -7.91 -2.37
N ARG A 92 -7.16 -8.97 -3.07
CA ARG A 92 -8.23 -8.86 -4.07
C ARG A 92 -9.54 -8.41 -3.44
N ALA A 93 -9.93 -8.99 -2.31
CA ALA A 93 -11.13 -8.58 -1.58
C ALA A 93 -11.09 -7.10 -1.18
N VAL A 94 -9.96 -6.61 -0.67
CA VAL A 94 -9.79 -5.18 -0.34
C VAL A 94 -9.95 -4.31 -1.59
N ALA A 95 -9.35 -4.71 -2.71
CA ALA A 95 -9.43 -3.97 -3.96
C ALA A 95 -10.87 -3.91 -4.52
N GLU A 96 -11.59 -5.04 -4.47
CA GLU A 96 -12.99 -5.13 -4.89
C GLU A 96 -13.91 -4.26 -4.01
N GLU A 97 -13.73 -4.29 -2.69
CA GLU A 97 -14.48 -3.45 -1.75
C GLU A 97 -14.28 -1.96 -2.03
N ILE A 98 -13.04 -1.53 -2.29
CA ILE A 98 -12.71 -0.14 -2.60
C ILE A 98 -13.23 0.28 -3.97
N ALA A 99 -13.12 -0.61 -4.96
CA ALA A 99 -13.64 -0.36 -6.30
C ALA A 99 -15.17 -0.18 -6.30
N ALA A 100 -15.87 -0.90 -5.43
CA ALA A 100 -17.32 -0.85 -5.29
C ALA A 100 -17.82 0.31 -4.42
N ASP A 101 -16.95 0.96 -3.62
CA ASP A 101 -17.34 2.01 -2.68
C ASP A 101 -17.48 3.38 -3.38
N PRO A 102 -18.69 3.98 -3.41
CA PRO A 102 -18.93 5.27 -4.05
C PRO A 102 -18.13 6.43 -3.44
N ARG A 103 -17.62 6.32 -2.22
CA ARG A 103 -16.79 7.37 -1.59
C ARG A 103 -15.44 7.54 -2.29
N TYR A 104 -15.00 6.52 -3.01
CA TYR A 104 -13.78 6.53 -3.82
C TYR A 104 -14.08 6.66 -5.32
N SER A 105 -15.31 7.02 -5.71
CA SER A 105 -15.58 7.44 -7.10
C SER A 105 -14.73 8.66 -7.43
N ASP A 106 -14.35 8.81 -8.70
CA ASP A 106 -13.40 9.83 -9.17
C ASP A 106 -13.90 11.29 -9.10
N ASP A 107 -14.82 11.61 -8.18
CA ASP A 107 -15.47 12.92 -8.07
C ASP A 107 -14.65 13.96 -7.30
N GLU A 108 -13.59 13.57 -6.58
CA GLU A 108 -12.65 14.54 -6.00
C GLU A 108 -11.45 14.73 -6.94
N THR A 109 -11.35 15.93 -7.50
CA THR A 109 -10.22 16.35 -8.35
C THR A 109 -8.96 16.44 -7.48
N MET A 110 -8.29 15.32 -7.26
CA MET A 110 -7.08 15.27 -6.45
C MET A 110 -5.91 15.82 -7.26
N GLY A 111 -5.44 17.01 -6.87
CA GLY A 111 -4.32 17.72 -7.49
C GLY A 111 -4.22 19.14 -6.96
N PRO A 112 -3.11 19.85 -7.23
CA PRO A 112 -3.00 21.25 -6.85
C PRO A 112 -4.16 22.04 -7.45
N ASP A 113 -4.84 22.79 -6.59
CA ASP A 113 -5.85 23.76 -7.00
C ASP A 113 -5.23 24.83 -7.91
N ASP A 114 -6.07 25.65 -8.54
CA ASP A 114 -5.60 26.66 -9.48
C ASP A 114 -4.63 27.66 -8.80
N ASP A 115 -4.83 27.92 -7.51
CA ASP A 115 -3.98 28.76 -6.67
C ASP A 115 -2.60 28.14 -6.43
N ALA A 116 -2.52 26.84 -6.16
CA ALA A 116 -1.28 26.09 -6.06
C ALA A 116 -0.55 26.02 -7.42
N ARG A 117 -1.28 25.87 -8.53
CA ARG A 117 -0.71 25.93 -9.89
C ARG A 117 -0.13 27.31 -10.20
N GLU A 118 -0.81 28.38 -9.78
CA GLU A 118 -0.33 29.74 -9.98
C GLU A 118 0.95 30.00 -9.17
N ARG A 119 0.98 29.62 -7.89
CA ARG A 119 2.20 29.68 -7.06
C ARG A 119 3.35 28.90 -7.67
N PHE A 120 3.09 27.71 -8.23
CA PHE A 120 4.12 26.92 -8.91
C PHE A 120 4.64 27.62 -10.17
N ARG A 121 3.78 28.24 -10.98
CA ARG A 121 4.20 29.00 -12.16
C ARG A 121 5.05 30.22 -11.79
N GLU A 122 4.70 30.94 -10.73
CA GLU A 122 5.52 32.05 -10.24
C GLU A 122 6.89 31.59 -9.77
N PHE A 123 6.94 30.50 -9.02
CA PHE A 123 8.19 29.87 -8.60
C PHE A 123 9.07 29.50 -9.80
N ALA A 124 8.50 28.78 -10.78
CA ALA A 124 9.22 28.35 -11.98
C ALA A 124 9.78 29.54 -12.78
N ARG A 125 9.00 30.63 -12.93
CA ARG A 125 9.47 31.86 -13.61
C ARG A 125 10.64 32.52 -12.89
N ARG A 126 10.70 32.46 -11.56
CA ARG A 126 11.79 33.08 -10.79
C ARG A 126 13.08 32.27 -10.83
N GLN A 127 12.99 30.95 -11.02
CA GLN A 127 14.14 30.06 -10.83
C GLN A 127 14.66 29.42 -12.12
N LEU A 128 13.87 29.43 -13.19
CA LEU A 128 14.23 28.90 -14.51
C LEU A 128 14.17 29.97 -15.61
N GLY A 129 13.84 31.22 -15.26
CA GLY A 129 13.76 32.37 -16.16
C GLY A 129 14.98 33.28 -16.06
#